data_AF-A0A838YHR0-F1
#
_entry.id   AF-A0A838YHR0-F1
#
_cell.length_a   1.000
_cell.length_b   1.000
_cell.length_c   1.000
_cell.angle_alpha   90.00
_cell.angle_beta   90.00
_cell.angle_gamma   90.00
#
_symmetry.space_group_name_H-M   'P 1'
#
loop_
_entity.id
_entity.type
_entity.pdbx_description
1 polymer ?
#
loop_
_entity_poly.entity_id
_entity_poly.type
_entity_poly.pdbx_seq_one_letter_code
_entity_poly.pdbx_strand_id
1 'polypeptide(L)' 'MSNLAFNSISDALIMDGHGVFVWLVFLIFLVAISLSFKIFNSLIKKYKSQIR' A
#
# COMPACT_ATOMS: atom_id res chain seq x y z
N MET A 1 -5.67 23.48 -15.75
CA MET A 1 -6.86 23.21 -14.91
C MET A 1 -6.76 21.76 -14.49
N SER A 2 -6.37 21.47 -13.26
CA SER A 2 -6.24 20.08 -12.78
C SER A 2 -7.65 19.49 -12.66
N ASN A 3 -8.02 18.62 -13.61
CA ASN A 3 -9.31 17.94 -13.63
C ASN A 3 -9.26 16.74 -12.67
N LEU A 4 -9.03 17.04 -11.39
CA LEU A 4 -9.03 16.03 -10.33
C LEU A 4 -10.46 15.50 -10.20
N ALA A 5 -10.60 14.19 -10.12
CA ALA A 5 -11.90 13.53 -9.98
C ALA A 5 -12.59 13.82 -8.62
N PHE A 6 -11.90 14.50 -7.70
CA PHE A 6 -12.37 14.79 -6.35
C PHE A 6 -12.19 16.27 -6.02
N ASN A 7 -13.20 16.86 -5.39
CA ASN A 7 -13.19 18.27 -5.00
C ASN A 7 -12.68 18.49 -3.57
N SER A 8 -12.56 17.43 -2.77
CA SER A 8 -12.03 17.50 -1.40
C SER A 8 -11.46 16.16 -0.93
N ILE A 9 -10.72 16.17 0.19
CA ILE A 9 -10.19 14.95 0.82
C ILE A 9 -11.34 14.05 1.30
N SER A 10 -12.42 14.62 1.82
CA SER A 10 -13.59 13.84 2.25
C SER A 10 -14.27 13.15 1.07
N ASP A 11 -14.32 13.83 -0.08
CA ASP A 11 -14.87 13.31 -1.33
C ASP A 11 -14.03 12.15 -1.88
N ALA A 12 -12.70 12.25 -1.78
CA ALA A 12 -11.78 11.15 -2.11
C ALA A 12 -11.81 9.97 -1.11
N LEU A 13 -12.24 10.19 0.14
CA LEU A 13 -12.38 9.13 1.13
C LEU A 13 -13.69 8.36 0.98
N ILE A 14 -14.79 9.08 0.72
CA ILE A 14 -16.13 8.51 0.63
C ILE A 14 -16.39 7.98 -0.80
N MET A 15 -15.87 8.65 -1.84
CA MET A 15 -16.02 8.35 -3.27
C MET A 15 -17.43 7.87 -3.61
N ASP A 16 -18.47 8.67 -3.31
CA ASP A 16 -19.88 8.30 -3.53
C ASP A 16 -20.23 6.87 -3.05
N GLY A 17 -19.71 6.47 -1.89
CA GLY A 17 -19.93 5.14 -1.30
C GLY A 17 -19.02 4.02 -1.84
N HIS A 18 -18.19 4.30 -2.84
CA HIS A 18 -17.26 3.34 -3.44
C HIS A 18 -15.90 3.32 -2.73
N GLY A 19 -15.62 4.32 -1.87
CA GLY A 19 -14.33 4.47 -1.20
C GLY A 19 -13.97 3.25 -0.36
N VAL A 20 -14.94 2.61 0.29
CA VAL A 20 -14.70 1.43 1.15
C VAL A 20 -14.01 0.30 0.38
N PHE A 21 -14.44 0.02 -0.86
CA PHE A 21 -13.83 -1.04 -1.68
C PHE A 21 -12.43 -0.65 -2.16
N VAL A 22 -12.25 0.59 -2.60
CA VAL A 22 -10.96 1.10 -3.09
C VAL A 22 -9.92 1.10 -1.97
N TRP A 23 -10.27 1.64 -0.80
CA TRP A 23 -9.38 1.68 0.36
C TRP A 23 -9.05 0.30 0.89
N LEU A 24 -9.99 -0.65 0.85
CA LEU A 24 -9.75 -2.01 1.31
C LEU A 24 -8.75 -2.75 0.39
N VAL A 25 -8.93 -2.66 -0.93
CA VAL A 25 -7.98 -3.22 -1.90
C VAL A 25 -6.61 -2.54 -1.77
N PHE A 26 -6.59 -1.22 -1.63
CA PHE A 26 -5.37 -0.45 -1.43
C PHE A 26 -4.62 -0.86 -0.15
N LEU A 27 -5.35 -1.12 0.95
CA LEU A 27 -4.78 -1.57 2.21
C LEU A 27 -4.18 -2.98 2.07
N ILE A 28 -4.88 -3.91 1.42
CA ILE A 28 -4.35 -5.25 1.13
C ILE A 28 -3.06 -5.15 0.30
N PHE A 29 -3.05 -4.29 -0.72
CA PHE A 29 -1.88 -4.05 -1.55
C PHE A 29 -0.69 -3.49 -0.74
N LEU A 30 -0.92 -2.50 0.12
CA LEU A 30 0.11 -1.96 1.00
C LEU A 30 0.66 -3.00 1.96
N VAL A 31 -0.20 -3.87 2.49
CA VAL A 31 0.21 -4.99 3.35
C VAL A 31 1.07 -5.97 2.57
N ALA A 32 0.65 -6.36 1.37
CA ALA A 32 1.38 -7.30 0.51
C ALA A 32 2.78 -6.77 0.16
N ILE A 33 2.88 -5.50 -0.25
CA ILE A 33 4.16 -4.85 -0.52
C ILE A 33 5.03 -4.84 0.73
N SER A 34 4.48 -4.37 1.86
CA SER A 34 5.22 -4.29 3.12
C SER A 34 5.74 -5.66 3.57
N LEU A 35 4.94 -6.71 3.39
CA LEU A 35 5.32 -8.08 3.70
C LEU A 35 6.44 -8.57 2.78
N SER A 36 6.33 -8.30 1.48
CA SER A 36 7.35 -8.63 0.49
C SER A 36 8.71 -8.01 0.85
N PHE A 37 8.73 -6.70 1.15
CA PHE A 37 9.95 -6.02 1.60
C PHE A 37 10.49 -6.59 2.91
N LYS A 38 9.62 -6.91 3.88
CA LYS A 38 10.05 -7.54 5.15
C LYS A 38 10.69 -8.90 4.91
N ILE A 39 10.08 -9.75 4.08
CA ILE A 39 10.59 -11.07 3.74
C ILE A 39 11.95 -10.93 3.03
N PHE A 40 12.02 -10.08 2.01
CA PHE A 40 13.24 -9.87 1.25
C PHE A 40 14.39 -9.36 2.13
N ASN A 41 14.12 -8.40 3.01
CA ASN A 41 15.11 -7.90 3.96
C ASN A 41 15.54 -8.99 4.97
N SER A 42 14.60 -9.84 5.41
CA SER A 42 14.92 -10.99 6.27
C SER A 42 15.82 -12.01 5.57
N LEU A 43 15.55 -12.30 4.30
CA LEU A 43 16.37 -13.20 3.48
C LEU A 43 17.78 -12.63 3.30
N ILE A 44 17.91 -11.36 2.94
CA ILE A 44 19.21 -10.69 2.81
C ILE A 44 20.00 -10.76 4.13
N LYS A 45 19.36 -10.47 5.27
CA LYS A 45 20.00 -10.57 6.58
C LYS A 45 20.49 -11.99 6.87
N LYS A 46 19.68 -13.01 6.53
CA LYS A 46 20.06 -14.41 6.69
C LYS A 46 21.27 -14.76 5.85
N TYR A 47 21.27 -14.42 4.55
CA TYR A 47 22.41 -14.65 3.67
C TYR A 47 23.67 -13.91 4.14
N LYS A 48 23.55 -12.64 4.55
CA LYS A 48 24.67 -11.86 5.07
C LYS A 48 25.26 -12.46 6.36
N SER A 49 24.42 -13.04 7.21
CA SER A 49 24.88 -13.75 8.42
C SER A 49 25.56 -15.08 8.13
N GLN A 50 25.33 -15.69 6.96
CA GLN A 50 25.96 -16.96 6.57
C GLN A 50 27.30 -16.76 5.83
N ILE A 51 27.52 -15.56 5.26
CA ILE A 51 28.76 -15.21 4.55
C ILE A 51 29.83 -14.65 5.51
N ARG A 52 29.44 -14.13 6.68
CA ARG A 52 30.34 -13.65 7.73
C ARG A 52 30.72 -14.79 8.67
#